data_AF-A0A015XAN2-F1
#
_entry.id   AF-A0A015XAN2-F1
#
_cell.length_a   1.000
_cell.length_b   1.000
_cell.length_c   1.000
_cell.angle_alpha   90.00
_cell.angle_beta   90.00
_cell.angle_gamma   90.00
#
_symmetry.space_group_name_H-M   'P 1'
#
loop_
_entity.id
_entity.type
_entity.pdbx_description
1 polymer ?
#
loop_
_entity_poly.entity_id
_entity_poly.type
_entity_poly.pdbx_seq_one_letter_code
_entity_poly.pdbx_strand_id
1 'polypeptide(L)' 'MGDIDILNKFDNDKLIDVVKNYKRYGYDDELRDYAINLLGERGWSRDDLQQFGYLTNYDYDEA' A
#
# COMPACT_ATOMS: atom_id res chain seq x y z
N MET A 1 0.36 18.69 5.10
CA MET A 1 -0.30 18.33 3.83
C MET A 1 0.79 18.20 2.79
N GLY A 2 1.39 17.01 2.61
CA GLY A 2 2.62 16.88 1.82
C GLY A 2 2.81 15.50 1.19
N ASP A 3 2.64 14.42 1.96
CA ASP A 3 3.05 13.08 1.52
C ASP A 3 1.91 12.23 0.94
N ILE A 4 0.66 12.64 1.18
CA ILE A 4 -0.53 11.97 0.62
C ILE A 4 -0.82 12.45 -0.81
N ASP A 5 -0.52 13.72 -1.11
CA ASP A 5 -0.76 14.31 -2.44
C ASP A 5 0.18 13.71 -3.50
N ILE A 6 1.40 13.31 -3.11
CA ILE A 6 2.33 12.63 -4.02
C ILE A 6 1.84 11.23 -4.42
N LEU A 7 1.06 10.55 -3.56
CA LEU A 7 0.44 9.25 -3.89
C LEU A 7 -0.57 9.37 -5.02
N ASN A 8 -1.31 10.48 -5.07
CA ASN A 8 -2.27 10.73 -6.16
C ASN A 8 -1.58 10.82 -7.53
N LYS A 9 -0.31 11.24 -7.56
CA LYS A 9 0.51 11.30 -8.78
C LYS A 9 1.15 9.97 -9.15
N PHE A 10 1.10 8.97 -8.28
CA PHE A 10 1.69 7.66 -8.54
C PHE A 10 0.77 6.77 -9.36
N ASP A 11 1.39 6.00 -10.24
CA ASP A 11 0.75 4.88 -10.93
C ASP A 11 0.50 3.71 -9.97
N ASN A 12 -0.31 2.74 -10.40
CA ASN A 12 -0.64 1.57 -9.58
C ASN A 12 0.60 0.80 -9.12
N ASP A 13 1.58 0.64 -10.01
CA ASP A 13 2.85 -0.04 -9.71
C ASP A 13 3.63 0.69 -8.60
N LYS A 14 3.66 2.03 -8.66
CA LYS A 14 4.28 2.88 -7.64
C LYS A 14 3.52 2.86 -6.31
N LEU A 15 2.19 2.86 -6.35
CA LEU A 15 1.37 2.71 -5.15
C LEU A 15 1.61 1.36 -4.49
N ILE A 16 1.68 0.27 -5.25
CA ILE A 16 2.01 -1.06 -4.74
C ILE A 16 3.42 -1.07 -4.12
N ASP A 17 4.40 -0.45 -4.76
CA ASP A 17 5.76 -0.34 -4.23
C ASP A 17 5.80 0.40 -2.89
N VAL A 18 5.04 1.49 -2.76
CA VAL A 18 4.85 2.22 -1.50
C VAL A 18 4.19 1.32 -0.46
N VAL A 19 3.09 0.63 -0.79
CA VAL A 19 2.38 -0.27 0.15
C VAL A 19 3.29 -1.37 0.69
N LYS A 20 4.17 -1.92 -0.16
CA LYS A 20 5.13 -2.98 0.22
C LYS A 20 6.31 -2.44 1.02
N ASN A 21 6.88 -1.32 0.59
CA ASN A 21 8.14 -0.78 1.14
C ASN A 21 7.91 0.42 2.08
N TYR A 22 6.68 0.66 2.54
CA TYR A 22 6.33 1.84 3.35
C TYR A 22 7.26 2.01 4.56
N LYS A 23 7.54 0.93 5.31
CA LYS A 23 8.50 0.94 6.43
C LYS A 23 9.91 1.31 6.02
N ARG A 24 10.35 0.87 4.84
CA ARG A 24 11.71 1.13 4.33
C ARG A 24 11.89 2.59 3.90
N TYR A 25 10.81 3.21 3.43
CA TYR A 25 10.78 4.63 3.12
C TYR A 25 10.54 5.52 4.36
N GLY A 26 10.25 4.92 5.52
CA GLY A 26 9.90 5.65 6.73
C GLY A 26 8.49 6.26 6.66
N TYR A 27 7.62 5.70 5.83
CA TYR A 27 6.21 6.09 5.76
C TYR A 27 5.40 5.39 6.85
N ASP A 28 4.42 6.11 7.40
CA ASP A 28 3.47 5.59 8.37
C ASP A 28 2.41 4.68 7.74
N ASP A 29 1.76 3.88 8.59
CA ASP A 29 0.65 3.01 8.18
C ASP A 29 -0.52 3.81 7.58
N GLU A 30 -0.73 5.08 7.95
CA GLU A 30 -1.73 5.96 7.32
C GLU A 30 -1.45 6.17 5.82
N LEU A 31 -0.18 6.37 5.45
CA LEU A 31 0.22 6.60 4.07
C LEU A 31 0.06 5.32 3.24
N ARG A 32 0.38 4.18 3.85
CA ARG A 32 0.09 2.86 3.28
C ARG A 32 -1.41 2.65 3.08
N ASP A 33 -2.24 2.93 4.10
CA ASP A 33 -3.70 2.76 4.00
C ASP A 33 -4.30 3.66 2.92
N TYR A 34 -3.80 4.88 2.78
CA TYR A 34 -4.20 5.78 1.71
C TYR A 34 -3.83 5.24 0.32
N ALA A 35 -2.62 4.70 0.16
CA ALA A 35 -2.21 4.08 -1.10
C ALA A 35 -3.08 2.84 -1.44
N ILE A 36 -3.49 2.07 -0.43
CA ILE A 36 -4.42 0.95 -0.59
C ILE A 36 -5.81 1.43 -1.02
N ASN A 37 -6.32 2.51 -0.42
CA ASN A 37 -7.60 3.09 -0.82
C ASN A 37 -7.57 3.61 -2.27
N LEU A 38 -6.50 4.30 -2.67
CA LEU A 38 -6.30 4.75 -4.05
C LEU A 38 -6.26 3.59 -5.05
N LEU A 39 -5.60 2.49 -4.69
CA LEU A 39 -5.61 1.26 -5.49
C LEU A 39 -7.05 0.71 -5.60
N GLY A 40 -7.81 0.73 -4.50
CA GLY A 40 -9.25 0.46 -4.44
C GLY A 40 -10.07 1.24 -5.46
N GLU A 41 -9.89 2.57 -5.49
CA GLU A 41 -10.58 3.45 -6.44
C GLU A 41 -10.21 3.16 -7.91
N ARG A 42 -9.04 2.55 -8.14
CA ARG A 42 -8.54 2.17 -9.47
C ARG A 42 -8.86 0.72 -9.86
N GLY A 43 -9.64 0.01 -9.05
CA GLY A 43 -10.11 -1.35 -9.34
C GLY A 43 -9.28 -2.47 -8.73
N TRP A 44 -8.36 -2.16 -7.80
CA TRP A 44 -7.63 -3.17 -7.04
C TRP A 44 -8.28 -3.39 -5.69
N SER A 45 -8.79 -4.58 -5.40
CA SER A 45 -9.36 -4.85 -4.08
C SER A 45 -8.26 -5.08 -3.05
N ARG A 46 -8.54 -4.75 -1.79
CA ARG A 46 -7.69 -5.18 -0.66
C ARG A 46 -7.42 -6.68 -0.69
N ASP A 47 -8.41 -7.47 -1.09
CA ASP A 47 -8.29 -8.92 -1.23
C ASP A 47 -7.25 -9.31 -2.28
N ASP A 48 -7.28 -8.68 -3.47
CA ASP A 48 -6.24 -8.85 -4.49
C ASP A 48 -4.86 -8.51 -3.92
N LEU A 49 -4.71 -7.33 -3.31
CA LEU A 49 -3.45 -6.89 -2.74
C LEU A 49 -2.94 -7.85 -1.63
N GLN A 50 -3.86 -8.47 -0.87
CA GLN A 50 -3.52 -9.49 0.12
C GLN A 50 -3.13 -10.82 -0.54
N GLN A 51 -3.87 -11.25 -1.55
CA GLN A 51 -3.63 -12.49 -2.30
C GLN A 51 -2.29 -12.44 -3.05
N PHE A 52 -1.92 -11.27 -3.57
CA PHE A 52 -0.59 -11.01 -4.17
C PHE A 52 0.53 -10.85 -3.14
N GLY A 53 0.22 -10.83 -1.85
CA GLY A 53 1.19 -10.68 -0.77
C GLY A 53 1.76 -9.26 -0.64
N TYR A 54 1.07 -8.24 -1.17
CA TYR A 54 1.49 -6.85 -1.05
C TYR A 54 1.14 -6.25 0.32
N LEU A 55 0.09 -6.76 0.96
CA LEU A 55 -0.34 -6.34 2.29
C LEU A 55 0.32 -7.13 3.43
N THR A 56 0.76 -8.35 3.15
CA THR A 56 1.42 -9.20 4.13
C THR A 56 2.92 -8.96 4.07
N ASN A 57 3.41 -8.00 4.86
CA ASN A 57 4.69 -8.24 5.51
C ASN A 57 4.37 -9.34 6.54
N TYR A 58 4.55 -10.60 6.13
CA TYR A 58 4.18 -11.79 6.90
C TYR A 58 5.06 -11.81 8.17
N ASP A 59 4.66 -11.07 9.19
CA ASP A 59 4.94 -11.52 10.56
C ASP A 59 4.12 -12.79 10.71
N TYR A 60 4.85 -13.88 10.57
CA TYR A 60 4.43 -15.26 10.78
C TYR A 60 3.69 -15.35 12.13
N ASP A 61 2.36 -15.24 12.13
CA ASP A 61 1.54 -15.70 13.24
C ASP A 61 1.00 -17.07 12.85
N GLU A 62 1.83 -18.10 13.13
CA GLU A 62 1.40 -19.48 13.18
C GLU A 62 0.36 -19.64 14.30
N ALA A 63 -0.85 -20.09 13.95
CA ALA A 63 -1.79 -20.72 14.88
C ALA A 63 -2.62 -21.80 14.18
#